data_AF-A0A353WUK2-F1
#
_entry.id   AF-A0A353WUK2-F1
#
_cell.length_a   1.000
_cell.length_b   1.000
_cell.length_c   1.000
_cell.angle_alpha   90.00
_cell.angle_beta   90.00
_cell.angle_gamma   90.00
#
_symmetry.space_group_name_H-M   'P 1'
#
loop_
_entity.id
_entity.type
_entity.pdbx_description
1 polymer ?
#
loop_
_entity_poly.entity_id
_entity_poly.type
_entity_poly.pdbx_seq_one_letter_code
_entity_poly.pdbx_strand_id
1 'polypeptide(L)'
;MDEIVEQAGLGRPVVNKWRQRFRQSGLDGLKDAPRRGKQKVITAEQQAMVIEKACIKPDGGYTNWSQERIAKEVGISQSKVFQIFKQADLKPHKTAYGVVSQKTLDLKRK
;
A
#
# COMPACT_ATOMS: atom_id res chain seq x y z
N MET A 1 -41.25 2.10 -0.02
CA MET A 1 -39.94 1.55 -0.46
C MET A 1 -40.03 1.14 -1.92
N ASP A 2 -41.10 0.43 -2.28
CA ASP A 2 -41.40 0.00 -3.64
C ASP A 2 -41.55 1.17 -4.60
N GLU A 3 -42.24 2.23 -4.20
CA GLU A 3 -42.34 3.49 -4.97
C GLU A 3 -40.97 4.11 -5.30
N ILE A 4 -40.03 4.12 -4.34
CA ILE A 4 -38.67 4.67 -4.56
C ILE A 4 -37.88 3.77 -5.51
N VAL A 5 -38.05 2.45 -5.41
CA VAL A 5 -37.41 1.47 -6.31
C VAL A 5 -37.92 1.64 -7.73
N GLU A 6 -39.23 1.82 -7.89
CA GLU A 6 -39.89 2.03 -9.17
C GLU A 6 -39.48 3.36 -9.82
N GLN A 7 -39.52 4.46 -9.06
CA GLN A 7 -39.13 5.79 -9.56
C GLN A 7 -37.62 5.90 -9.87
N ALA A 8 -36.76 5.29 -9.04
CA ALA A 8 -35.32 5.36 -9.25
C ALA A 8 -34.81 4.34 -10.29
N GLY A 9 -35.61 3.31 -10.61
CA GLY A 9 -35.18 2.19 -11.46
C GLY A 9 -34.02 1.37 -10.86
N LEU A 10 -33.80 1.46 -9.55
CA LEU A 10 -32.68 0.83 -8.85
C LEU A 10 -33.19 -0.30 -7.94
N GLY A 11 -32.45 -1.41 -7.89
CA GLY A 11 -32.79 -2.53 -7.01
C GLY A 11 -32.84 -2.14 -5.53
N ARG A 12 -33.71 -2.82 -4.76
CA ARG A 12 -33.88 -2.65 -3.30
C ARG A 12 -32.56 -2.51 -2.51
N PRO A 13 -31.49 -3.29 -2.77
CA PRO A 13 -30.24 -3.17 -2.03
C PRO A 13 -29.57 -1.79 -2.22
N VAL A 14 -29.65 -1.22 -3.42
CA VAL A 14 -29.07 0.08 -3.74
C VAL A 14 -29.85 1.18 -3.02
N VAL A 15 -31.18 1.15 -3.09
CA VAL A 15 -32.05 2.11 -2.40
C VAL A 15 -31.84 2.05 -0.88
N ASN A 16 -31.72 0.86 -0.29
CA ASN A 16 -31.40 0.71 1.14
C ASN A 16 -30.06 1.35 1.51
N LYS A 17 -29.01 1.12 0.71
CA LYS A 17 -27.68 1.70 0.93
C LYS A 17 -27.72 3.23 0.88
N TRP A 18 -28.43 3.80 -0.09
CA TRP A 18 -28.58 5.25 -0.25
C TRP A 18 -29.38 5.85 0.91
N ARG A 19 -30.49 5.20 1.32
CA ARG A 19 -31.26 5.63 2.50
C ARG A 19 -30.45 5.58 3.78
N GLN A 20 -29.62 4.55 3.98
CA GLN A 20 -28.75 4.46 5.15
C GLN A 20 -27.73 5.60 5.18
N ARG A 21 -27.09 5.89 4.04
CA ARG A 21 -26.15 7.02 3.92
C ARG A 21 -26.84 8.36 4.18
N PHE A 22 -28.02 8.56 3.62
CA PHE A 22 -28.82 9.76 3.84
C PHE A 22 -29.21 9.93 5.32
N ARG A 23 -29.60 8.85 6.01
CA ARG A 23 -29.91 8.89 7.44
C ARG A 23 -28.70 9.23 8.32
N GLN A 24 -27.49 8.90 7.88
CA GLN A 24 -26.26 9.12 8.64
C GLN A 24 -25.63 10.49 8.39
N SER A 25 -25.71 11.00 7.16
CA SER A 25 -24.95 12.19 6.74
C SER A 25 -25.76 13.15 5.87
N GLY A 26 -27.08 12.97 5.78
CA GLY A 26 -27.96 13.83 4.98
C GLY A 26 -27.57 13.88 3.51
N LEU A 27 -27.58 15.08 2.94
CA LEU A 27 -27.18 15.35 1.56
C LEU A 27 -25.70 15.01 1.30
N ASP A 28 -24.81 15.16 2.29
CA ASP A 28 -23.39 14.81 2.12
C ASP A 28 -23.17 13.30 1.93
N GLY A 29 -24.06 12.47 2.49
CA GLY A 29 -24.03 11.02 2.31
C GLY A 29 -24.42 10.55 0.89
N LEU A 30 -25.02 11.43 0.10
CA LEU A 30 -25.40 11.16 -1.30
C LEU A 30 -24.31 11.54 -2.29
N LYS A 31 -23.28 12.29 -1.85
CA LYS A 31 -22.12 12.60 -2.70
C LYS A 31 -21.32 11.33 -2.99
N ASP A 32 -20.70 11.30 -4.16
CA ASP A 32 -19.79 10.22 -4.51
C ASP A 32 -18.63 10.18 -3.52
N ALA A 33 -18.55 9.09 -2.76
CA ALA A 33 -17.42 8.85 -1.89
C ALA A 33 -16.15 8.71 -2.74
N PRO A 34 -15.00 9.22 -2.26
CA PRO A 34 -13.73 9.01 -2.95
C PRO A 34 -13.59 7.53 -3.29
N ARG A 35 -13.37 7.23 -4.57
CA ARG A 35 -13.25 5.85 -5.04
C ARG A 35 -12.20 5.18 -4.17
N ARG A 36 -12.52 4.01 -3.60
CA ARG A 36 -11.55 3.23 -2.82
C ARG A 36 -10.30 3.08 -3.69
N GLY A 37 -9.21 3.72 -3.29
CA GLY A 37 -7.95 3.64 -4.00
C GLY A 37 -7.49 2.18 -4.10
N LYS A 38 -6.57 1.90 -5.02
CA LYS A 38 -5.94 0.58 -5.14
C LYS A 38 -5.40 0.17 -3.78
N GLN A 39 -5.84 -0.98 -3.26
CA GLN A 39 -5.33 -1.49 -2.00
C GLN A 39 -3.80 -1.63 -2.11
N LYS A 40 -3.08 -1.13 -1.11
CA LYS A 40 -1.63 -1.35 -1.04
C LYS A 40 -1.41 -2.85 -0.90
N VAL A 41 -0.95 -3.48 -1.98
CA VAL A 41 -0.67 -4.93 -2.03
C VAL A 41 0.54 -5.29 -1.14
N ILE A 42 1.26 -4.31 -0.60
CA ILE A 42 2.47 -4.53 0.20
C ILE A 42 2.11 -4.33 1.68
N THR A 43 2.26 -5.38 2.49
CA THR A 43 2.12 -5.26 3.95
C THR A 43 3.38 -4.60 4.54
N ALA A 44 3.23 -3.95 5.70
CA ALA A 44 4.37 -3.34 6.39
C ALA A 44 5.46 -4.37 6.73
N GLU A 45 5.06 -5.60 7.05
CA GLU A 45 5.96 -6.73 7.30
C GLU A 45 6.81 -7.08 6.08
N GLN A 46 6.20 -7.14 4.89
CA GLN A 46 6.93 -7.37 3.64
C GLN A 46 7.92 -6.25 3.33
N GLN A 47 7.59 -5.00 3.69
CA GLN A 47 8.53 -3.88 3.55
C GLN A 47 9.72 -4.02 4.51
N ALA A 48 9.46 -4.37 5.77
CA ALA A 48 10.50 -4.57 6.77
C ALA A 48 11.47 -5.70 6.38
N MET A 49 10.95 -6.85 5.94
CA MET A 49 11.76 -7.98 5.49
C MET A 49 12.66 -7.64 4.30
N VAL A 50 12.16 -6.85 3.34
CA VAL A 50 12.95 -6.42 2.18
C VAL A 50 14.10 -5.50 2.59
N ILE A 51 13.85 -4.59 3.54
CA ILE A 51 14.86 -3.64 4.04
C ILE A 51 15.90 -4.38 4.88
N GLU A 52 15.47 -5.27 5.77
CA GLU A 52 16.36 -6.09 6.61
C GLU A 52 17.29 -6.95 5.75
N LYS A 53 16.75 -7.68 4.76
CA LYS A 53 17.59 -8.49 3.86
C LYS A 53 18.54 -7.65 3.04
N ALA A 54 18.15 -6.44 2.63
CA ALA A 54 19.06 -5.53 1.93
C ALA A 54 20.23 -5.03 2.80
N CYS A 55 20.09 -5.04 4.13
CA CYS A 55 21.13 -4.60 5.08
C CYS A 55 22.10 -5.72 5.49
N ILE A 56 21.76 -6.98 5.25
CA ILE A 56 22.60 -8.13 5.62
C ILE A 56 23.37 -8.61 4.39
N LYS A 57 24.52 -9.28 4.55
CA LYS A 57 25.23 -9.88 3.42
C LYS A 57 24.52 -11.16 2.96
N PRO A 58 24.36 -11.41 1.66
CA PRO A 58 23.77 -12.66 1.19
C PRO A 58 24.67 -13.86 1.51
N ASP A 59 24.04 -14.96 1.92
CA ASP A 59 24.71 -16.24 2.02
C ASP A 59 25.16 -16.74 0.65
N GLY A 60 26.21 -17.58 0.63
CA GLY A 60 26.72 -18.20 -0.60
C GLY A 60 27.84 -17.42 -1.32
N GLY A 61 28.63 -16.61 -0.59
CA GLY A 61 29.87 -16.01 -1.11
C GLY A 61 29.67 -14.78 -2.02
N TYR A 62 28.45 -14.27 -2.11
CA TYR A 62 28.16 -13.07 -2.89
C TYR A 62 28.50 -11.80 -2.12
N THR A 63 29.01 -10.80 -2.82
CA THR A 63 29.41 -9.53 -2.19
C THR A 63 28.19 -8.68 -1.84
N ASN A 64 27.12 -8.71 -2.65
CA ASN A 64 25.94 -7.84 -2.51
C ASN A 64 24.63 -8.55 -2.90
N TRP A 65 23.50 -8.10 -2.33
CA TRP A 65 22.17 -8.53 -2.76
C TRP A 65 21.76 -7.88 -4.08
N SER A 66 21.17 -8.68 -4.98
CA SER A 66 20.40 -8.16 -6.10
C SER A 66 18.91 -8.05 -5.74
N GLN A 67 18.20 -7.12 -6.38
CA GLN A 67 16.75 -6.96 -6.19
C GLN A 67 15.97 -8.23 -6.52
N GLU A 68 16.43 -8.98 -7.53
CA GLU A 68 15.83 -10.25 -7.93
C GLU A 68 16.01 -11.34 -6.86
N ARG A 69 17.15 -11.34 -6.16
CA ARG A 69 17.39 -12.31 -5.09
C ARG A 69 16.55 -12.03 -3.85
N ILE A 70 16.46 -10.76 -3.45
CA ILE A 70 15.56 -10.35 -2.36
C ILE A 70 14.11 -10.69 -2.71
N ALA A 71 13.71 -10.51 -3.97
CA ALA A 71 12.38 -10.87 -4.47
C ALA A 71 12.08 -12.37 -4.32
N LYS A 72 12.99 -13.25 -4.76
CA LYS A 72 12.86 -14.71 -4.61
C LYS A 72 12.72 -15.14 -3.16
N GLU A 73 13.52 -14.50 -2.31
CA GLU A 73 13.65 -14.83 -0.90
C GLU A 73 12.47 -14.33 -0.04
N VAL A 74 11.86 -13.20 -0.40
CA VAL A 74 10.67 -12.64 0.28
C VAL A 74 9.36 -13.10 -0.37
N GLY A 75 9.41 -13.75 -1.54
CA GLY A 75 8.23 -14.24 -2.26
C GLY A 75 7.40 -13.11 -2.91
N ILE A 76 8.05 -12.03 -3.34
CA ILE A 76 7.40 -10.89 -4.01
C ILE A 76 8.07 -10.61 -5.36
N SER A 77 7.40 -9.89 -6.26
CA SER A 77 8.02 -9.54 -7.55
C SER A 77 9.17 -8.54 -7.39
N GLN A 78 10.18 -8.62 -8.26
CA GLN A 78 11.29 -7.67 -8.31
C GLN A 78 10.81 -6.22 -8.45
N SER A 79 9.77 -5.97 -9.24
CA SER A 79 9.18 -4.63 -9.38
C SER A 79 8.64 -4.09 -8.06
N LYS A 80 8.17 -4.96 -7.17
CA LYS A 80 7.67 -4.61 -5.84
C LYS A 80 8.81 -4.32 -4.87
N VAL A 81 9.92 -5.07 -4.93
CA VAL A 81 11.18 -4.74 -4.25
C VAL A 81 11.69 -3.36 -4.68
N PHE A 82 11.72 -3.08 -5.99
CA PHE A 82 12.12 -1.77 -6.53
C PHE A 82 11.22 -0.63 -6.03
N GLN A 83 9.90 -0.84 -6.01
CA GLN A 83 8.95 0.12 -5.46
C GLN A 83 9.20 0.39 -3.97
N ILE A 84 9.51 -0.63 -3.18
CA ILE A 84 9.84 -0.49 -1.75
C ILE A 84 11.10 0.33 -1.58
N PHE A 85 12.16 0.04 -2.35
CA PHE A 85 13.39 0.84 -2.31
C PHE A 85 13.16 2.29 -2.75
N LYS A 86 12.35 2.52 -3.79
CA LYS A 86 11.98 3.87 -4.23
C LYS A 86 11.16 4.63 -3.18
N GLN A 87 10.25 3.96 -2.48
CA GLN A 87 9.46 4.56 -1.40
C GLN A 87 10.30 4.86 -0.15
N ALA A 88 11.30 4.04 0.12
CA ALA A 88 12.24 4.22 1.23
C ALA A 88 13.42 5.17 0.90
N ASP A 89 13.44 5.76 -0.31
CA ASP A 89 14.57 6.53 -0.87
C ASP A 89 15.94 5.81 -0.79
N LEU A 90 15.89 4.47 -0.82
CA LEU A 90 17.08 3.63 -0.87
C LEU A 90 17.56 3.56 -2.32
N LYS A 91 18.78 4.05 -2.57
CA LYS A 91 19.40 4.03 -3.90
C LYS A 91 20.23 2.74 -4.06
N PRO A 92 19.71 1.73 -4.78
CA PRO A 92 20.34 0.40 -4.85
C PRO A 92 21.68 0.35 -5.59
N HIS A 93 22.07 1.43 -6.28
CA HIS A 93 23.37 1.57 -6.96
C HIS A 93 24.47 2.16 -6.06
N LYS A 94 24.20 2.45 -4.79
CA LYS A 94 25.20 2.94 -3.85
C LYS A 94 25.75 1.78 -3.02
N THR A 95 27.03 1.50 -3.22
CA THR A 95 27.80 0.37 -2.67
C THR A 95 28.18 0.51 -1.19
N ALA A 96 27.67 1.53 -0.50
CA ALA A 96 27.91 1.74 0.92
C ALA A 96 26.64 2.31 1.58
N TYR A 97 25.87 1.45 2.24
CA TYR A 97 24.91 1.92 3.23
C TYR A 97 25.69 2.19 4.52
N GLY A 98 26.35 3.35 4.57
CA GLY A 98 26.62 4.01 5.84
C GLY A 98 25.27 4.42 6.42
N VAL A 99 24.74 3.59 7.32
CA VAL A 99 23.73 3.88 8.35
C VAL A 99 22.77 5.04 8.02
N VAL A 100 21.58 4.75 7.50
CA VAL A 100 20.44 5.65 7.73
C VAL A 100 19.59 5.01 8.81
N SER A 101 19.90 5.41 10.03
CA SER A 101 19.13 5.12 11.24
C SER A 101 17.65 5.44 11.02
N GLN A 102 16.77 4.64 11.64
CA GLN A 102 15.30 4.74 11.64
C GLN A 102 14.77 6.16 11.98
N LYS A 103 15.63 7.06 12.46
CA LYS A 103 15.34 8.45 12.85
C LYS A 103 14.87 9.39 11.72
N THR A 104 14.88 8.97 10.45
CA THR A 104 14.56 9.88 9.32
C THR A 104 13.08 9.88 8.92
N LEU A 105 12.30 8.87 9.32
CA LEU A 105 10.88 8.74 8.93
C LEU A 105 9.90 9.48 9.86
N ASP A 106 10.35 10.00 11.01
CA ASP A 106 9.50 10.74 11.95
C ASP A 106 9.38 12.25 11.65
N LEU A 107 10.13 12.81 10.69
CA LEU A 107 10.16 14.26 10.46
C LEU A 107 9.19 14.78 9.38
N LYS A 108 8.09 14.07 9.10
CA LYS A 108 7.00 14.57 8.23
C LYS A 108 5.60 14.43 8.81
N ARG A 109 5.50 14.37 10.14
CA ARG A 109 4.29 14.71 10.90
C ARG A 109 4.56 15.96 11.74
N LYS A 110 4.49 17.12 11.11
CA LYS A 110 3.98 18.37 11.69
C LYS A 110 3.65 19.34 10.57
#